data_AF-A0A847FA45-F1
#
_entry.id   AF-A0A847FA45-F1
#
_cell.length_a   1.000
_cell.length_b   1.000
_cell.length_c   1.000
_cell.angle_alpha   90.00
_cell.angle_beta   90.00
_cell.angle_gamma   90.00
#
_symmetry.space_group_name_H-M   'P 1'
#
loop_
_entity.id
_entity.type
_entity.pdbx_description
1 polymer ?
#
loop_
_entity_poly.entity_id
_entity_poly.type
_entity_poly.pdbx_seq_one_letter_code
_entity_poly.pdbx_strand_id
1 'polypeptide(L)' 'MFDDIICKIKIDFHSQQPIYQQLIGQIQQLISAGQIKRGEHLPSVRHLGDKLNVSPNTVARAYLELERDQIVVTKRGG' A
#
# COMPACT_ATOMS: atom_id res chain seq x y z
N MET A 1 -10.51 -10.40 4.53
CA MET A 1 -9.89 -9.77 5.73
C MET A 1 -8.98 -8.60 5.34
N PHE A 2 -8.18 -8.70 4.26
CA PHE A 2 -7.48 -7.54 3.69
C PHE A 2 -8.32 -6.75 2.67
N ASP A 3 -9.38 -7.36 2.13
CA ASP A 3 -10.22 -6.76 1.09
C ASP A 3 -10.86 -5.42 1.49
N ASP A 4 -11.18 -5.22 2.77
CA ASP A 4 -11.69 -3.95 3.30
C ASP A 4 -10.69 -2.78 3.17
N ILE A 5 -9.39 -3.06 3.32
CA ILE A 5 -8.33 -2.05 3.15
C ILE A 5 -8.19 -1.74 1.65
N ILE A 6 -8.19 -2.78 0.83
CA ILE A 6 -7.99 -2.67 -0.62
C ILE A 6 -9.13 -1.89 -1.28
N CYS A 7 -10.39 -2.12 -0.88
CA CYS A 7 -11.54 -1.38 -1.42
C CYS A 7 -11.49 0.13 -1.16
N LYS A 8 -10.68 0.57 -0.18
CA LYS A 8 -10.51 1.99 0.13
C LYS A 8 -9.37 2.65 -0.63
N ILE A 9 -8.48 1.88 -1.24
CA ILE A 9 -7.39 2.38 -2.06
C ILE A 9 -7.91 2.55 -3.49
N LYS A 10 -7.79 3.77 -4.04
CA LYS A 10 -8.21 4.12 -5.40
C LYS A 10 -7.05 4.71 -6.17
N ILE A 11 -6.68 4.07 -7.27
CA ILE A 11 -5.56 4.52 -8.10
C ILE A 11 -6.09 5.29 -9.30
N ASP A 12 -5.56 6.50 -9.51
CA ASP A 12 -5.84 7.29 -10.70
C ASP A 12 -4.67 7.18 -11.68
N PHE A 13 -4.89 6.45 -12.77
CA PHE A 13 -3.88 6.25 -13.82
C PHE A 13 -3.73 7.44 -14.77
N HIS A 14 -4.65 8.42 -14.71
CA HIS A 14 -4.59 9.65 -15.51
C HIS A 14 -3.98 10.83 -14.75
N SER A 15 -3.78 10.68 -13.44
CA SER A 15 -3.12 11.68 -12.62
C SER A 15 -1.65 11.88 -13.02
N GLN A 16 -1.16 13.11 -12.91
CA GLN A 16 0.27 13.44 -13.05
C GLN A 16 1.12 12.84 -11.92
N GLN A 17 0.50 12.41 -10.82
CA GLN A 17 1.18 11.81 -9.70
C GLN A 17 1.51 10.33 -9.97
N PRO A 18 2.77 9.89 -9.82
CA PRO A 18 3.14 8.49 -9.92
C PRO A 18 2.32 7.57 -9.01
N ILE A 19 1.93 6.40 -9.53
CA ILE A 19 1.09 5.42 -8.81
C ILE A 19 1.66 5.02 -7.44
N TYR A 20 2.98 4.83 -7.34
CA TYR A 20 3.61 4.48 -6.06
C TYR A 20 3.44 5.60 -5.01
N GLN A 21 3.45 6.88 -5.41
CA GLN A 21 3.22 7.99 -4.50
C GLN A 21 1.74 8.06 -4.08
N GLN A 22 0.82 7.78 -5.00
CA GLN A 22 -0.61 7.68 -4.67
C GLN A 22 -0.87 6.58 -3.64
N LEU A 23 -0.21 5.42 -3.80
CA LEU A 23 -0.26 4.31 -2.83
C LEU A 23 0.26 4.72 -1.45
N ILE A 24 1.44 5.35 -1.39
CA ILE A 24 2.05 5.82 -0.12
C ILE A 24 1.08 6.74 0.61
N GLY A 25 0.57 7.78 -0.06
CA GLY A 25 -0.31 8.76 0.54
C GLY A 25 -1.61 8.15 1.06
N GLN A 26 -2.22 7.23 0.29
CA GLN A 26 -3.45 6.57 0.73
C GLN A 26 -3.22 5.62 1.90
N ILE A 27 -2.14 4.83 1.89
CA ILE A 27 -1.82 3.95 3.01
C ILE A 27 -1.57 4.78 4.29
N GLN A 28 -0.83 5.89 4.18
CA GLN A 28 -0.63 6.82 5.28
C GLN A 28 -1.96 7.36 5.82
N GLN A 29 -2.86 7.81 4.94
CA GLN A 29 -4.19 8.28 5.34
C GLN A 29 -5.01 7.20 6.06
N LEU A 30 -4.98 5.97 5.59
CA LEU A 30 -5.68 4.84 6.23
C LEU A 30 -5.14 4.53 7.62
N ILE A 31 -3.81 4.62 7.80
CA ILE A 31 -3.16 4.47 9.11
C ILE A 31 -3.52 5.65 10.03
N SER A 32 -3.42 6.89 9.54
CA SER A 32 -3.77 8.09 10.30
C SER A 32 -5.25 8.12 10.70
N ALA A 33 -6.13 7.58 9.86
CA ALA A 33 -7.55 7.41 10.15
C ALA A 33 -7.85 6.24 11.11
N GLY A 34 -6.83 5.49 11.55
CA GLY A 34 -6.97 4.34 12.44
C GLY A 34 -7.63 3.12 11.80
N GLN A 35 -7.73 3.09 10.46
CA GLN A 35 -8.32 1.98 9.72
C GLN A 35 -7.33 0.83 9.52
N ILE A 36 -6.04 1.14 9.48
CA ILE A 36 -4.95 0.17 9.56
C ILE A 36 -4.28 0.37 10.92
N LYS A 37 -4.36 -0.63 11.79
CA LYS A 37 -3.75 -0.55 13.11
C LYS A 37 -2.27 -0.87 13.06
N ARG A 38 -1.49 -0.31 13.99
CA ARG A 38 -0.09 -0.69 14.17
C ARG A 38 0.00 -2.20 14.44
N GLY A 39 0.87 -2.88 13.72
CA GLY A 39 1.03 -4.34 13.80
C GLY A 39 0.01 -5.13 12.98
N GLU A 40 -0.94 -4.48 12.32
CA GLU A 40 -1.82 -5.13 11.37
C GLU A 40 -1.06 -5.50 10.09
N HIS A 41 -1.38 -6.65 9.53
CA HIS A 41 -0.73 -7.11 8.31
C HIS A 41 -1.25 -6.33 7.10
N LEU A 42 -0.32 -5.91 6.23
CA LEU A 42 -0.69 -5.39 4.92
C LEU A 42 -0.81 -6.54 3.92
N PRO A 43 -1.64 -6.39 2.87
CA PRO A 43 -1.68 -7.35 1.78
C PRO A 43 -0.30 -7.48 1.13
N SER A 44 0.00 -8.68 0.62
CA SER A 44 1.26 -8.90 -0.09
C SER A 44 1.32 -8.02 -1.35
N VAL A 45 2.55 -7.75 -1.80
CA VAL A 45 2.81 -6.93 -3.00
C VAL A 45 2.03 -7.44 -4.21
N ARG A 46 2.02 -8.77 -4.42
CA ARG A 46 1.28 -9.40 -5.51
C ARG A 46 -0.22 -9.24 -5.31
N HIS A 47 -0.74 -9.54 -4.12
CA HIS A 47 -2.18 -9.46 -3.85
C HIS A 47 -2.73 -8.04 -4.02
N LEU A 48 -2.01 -7.03 -3.54
CA LEU A 48 -2.41 -5.63 -3.69
C LEU A 48 -2.30 -5.17 -5.16
N GLY A 49 -1.23 -5.57 -5.85
CA GLY A 49 -1.04 -5.30 -7.27
C GLY A 49 -2.16 -5.88 -8.12
N ASP A 50 -2.50 -7.15 -7.92
CA ASP A 50 -3.57 -7.84 -8.65
C ASP A 50 -4.93 -7.17 -8.43
N LYS A 51 -5.23 -6.77 -7.19
CA LYS A 51 -6.52 -6.16 -6.84
C LYS A 51 -6.66 -4.73 -7.37
N LEU A 52 -5.58 -3.97 -7.42
CA LEU A 52 -5.58 -2.58 -7.90
C LEU A 52 -5.22 -2.48 -9.39
N ASN A 53 -4.95 -3.61 -10.06
CA ASN A 53 -4.42 -3.68 -11.41
C ASN A 53 -3.14 -2.83 -11.59
N VAL A 54 -2.25 -2.88 -10.59
CA VAL A 54 -0.97 -2.16 -10.53
C VAL A 54 0.18 -3.16 -10.58
N SER A 55 1.26 -2.78 -11.26
CA SER A 55 2.48 -3.61 -11.29
C SER A 55 2.99 -3.91 -9.87
N PRO A 56 3.30 -5.18 -9.55
CA PRO A 56 3.91 -5.56 -8.27
C PRO A 56 5.18 -4.75 -7.95
N ASN A 57 5.96 -4.35 -8.95
CA ASN A 57 7.16 -3.54 -8.75
C ASN A 57 6.83 -2.14 -8.20
N THR A 58 5.72 -1.55 -8.66
CA THR A 58 5.24 -0.25 -8.19
C THR A 58 4.73 -0.34 -6.75
N VAL A 59 4.03 -1.42 -6.40
CA VAL A 59 3.61 -1.68 -5.02
C VAL A 59 4.80 -1.93 -4.11
N ALA A 60 5.78 -2.71 -4.56
CA ALA A 60 7.01 -2.96 -3.81
C ALA A 60 7.75 -1.65 -3.52
N ARG A 61 7.84 -0.76 -4.53
CA ARG A 61 8.42 0.58 -4.36
C ARG A 61 7.67 1.40 -3.31
N ALA A 62 6.33 1.38 -3.32
CA ALA A 62 5.54 2.09 -2.31
C ALA A 62 5.80 1.55 -0.89
N TYR A 63 5.84 0.22 -0.73
CA TYR A 63 6.13 -0.40 0.57
C TYR A 63 7.55 -0.12 1.07
N LEU A 64 8.55 -0.13 0.17
CA LEU A 64 9.92 0.22 0.52
C LEU A 64 10.04 1.65 1.04
N GLU A 65 9.35 2.61 0.42
CA GLU A 65 9.35 4.00 0.91
C GLU A 65 8.63 4.12 2.26
N LEU A 66 7.48 3.46 2.43
CA LEU A 66 6.79 3.42 3.73
C LEU A 66 7.65 2.78 4.84
N GLU A 67 8.46 1.78 4.49
CA GLU A 67 9.39 1.13 5.41
C GLU A 67 10.57 2.05 5.74
N ARG A 68 11.10 2.79 4.75
CA ARG A 68 12.12 3.82 4.98
C ARG A 68 11.62 4.90 5.94
N ASP A 69 10.36 5.27 5.84
CA ASP A 69 9.70 6.23 6.74
C ASP A 69 9.30 5.63 8.10
N GLN A 70 9.64 4.36 8.37
CA GLN A 70 9.29 3.61 9.58
C GLN A 70 7.77 3.50 9.85
N ILE A 71 6.96 3.61 8.80
CA ILE A 71 5.50 3.54 8.88
C ILE A 71 5.03 2.08 8.86
N VAL A 72 5.72 1.24 8.08
CA VAL A 72 5.44 -0.19 7.94
C VAL A 72 6.72 -0.99 8.13
N VAL A 73 6.59 -2.29 8.41
CA VAL A 73 7.73 -3.21 8.49
C VAL A 73 7.49 -4.34 7.50
N THR A 74 8.41 -4.55 6.57
CA THR A 74 8.34 -5.65 5.63
C THR A 74 8.96 -6.89 6.26
N LYS A 75 8.14 -7.80 6.80
CA LYS A 75 8.64 -9.16 7.10
C LYS A 75 8.75 -9.94 5.79
N ARG A 76 9.98 -10.12 5.31
CA ARG A 76 10.26 -11.13 4.27
C ARG A 76 9.99 -12.50 4.87
N GLY A 77 8.95 -13.18 4.38
CA GLY A 77 8.77 -14.61 4.64
C GLY A 77 9.94 -15.35 4.00
N GLY A 78 10.71 -16.06 4.83
CA GLY A 78 11.73 -17.00 4.37
C GLY A 78 11.09 -18.25 3.77
#